data_AF-A0A4E0QJN2-F1
#
_entry.id   AF-A0A4E0QJN2-F1
#
_cell.length_a   1.000
_cell.length_b   1.000
_cell.length_c   1.000
_cell.angle_alpha   90.00
_cell.angle_beta   90.00
_cell.angle_gamma   90.00
#
_symmetry.space_group_name_H-M   'P 1'
#
loop_
_entity.id
_entity.type
_entity.pdbx_description
1 polymer ?
#
loop_
_entity_poly.entity_id
_entity_poly.type
_entity_poly.pdbx_seq_one_letter_code
_entity_poly.pdbx_strand_id
1 'polypeptide(L)'
;MGISAYPVLTHKAATDVSYLACARYIFNCEQRFYPQFATHNAQTAISLLEMASDRRDFEFQRLHGMGDALFEFLLRQYPQLQCRIWCAAYWKMGQIRLLCIV
;
A
#
# COMPACT_ATOMS: atom_id res chain seq x y z
N MET A 1 -4.07 22.29 -20.96
CA MET A 1 -5.37 22.01 -20.29
C MET A 1 -5.85 23.15 -19.38
N GLY A 2 -5.02 24.10 -18.89
CA GLY A 2 -5.49 25.41 -18.39
C GLY A 2 -6.60 25.40 -17.31
N ILE A 3 -6.69 24.33 -16.52
CA ILE A 3 -7.77 24.13 -15.54
C ILE A 3 -7.53 24.94 -14.26
N SER A 4 -8.62 25.24 -13.54
CA SER A 4 -8.63 26.14 -12.38
C SER A 4 -7.92 25.61 -11.14
N ALA A 5 -7.70 24.30 -11.04
CA ALA A 5 -7.02 23.66 -9.91
C ALA A 5 -6.34 22.35 -10.33
N TYR A 6 -5.41 21.88 -9.49
CA TYR A 6 -4.79 20.58 -9.66
C TYR A 6 -5.72 19.47 -9.18
N PRO A 7 -5.85 18.35 -9.91
CA PRO A 7 -6.64 17.19 -9.48
C PRO A 7 -5.93 16.35 -8.40
N VAL A 8 -4.76 16.79 -7.94
CA VAL A 8 -3.92 16.12 -6.96
C VAL A 8 -3.57 17.08 -5.84
N LEU A 9 -3.25 16.50 -4.69
CA LEU A 9 -2.78 17.26 -3.54
C LEU A 9 -1.38 17.81 -3.84
N THR A 10 -1.15 19.08 -3.50
CA THR A 10 0.09 19.80 -3.82
C THR A 10 1.14 19.71 -2.70
N HIS A 11 0.77 19.15 -1.54
CA HIS A 11 1.68 18.90 -0.43
C HIS A 11 1.77 17.40 -0.15
N LYS A 12 3.00 16.88 -0.04
CA LYS A 12 3.26 15.45 0.25
C LYS A 12 2.54 14.98 1.52
N ALA A 13 2.56 15.79 2.58
CA ALA A 13 1.87 15.46 3.83
C ALA A 13 0.36 15.32 3.65
N ALA A 14 -0.26 16.09 2.76
CA ALA A 14 -1.68 15.94 2.46
C ALA A 14 -1.95 14.60 1.75
N THR A 15 -1.06 14.17 0.85
CA THR A 15 -1.13 12.83 0.24
C THR A 15 -0.97 11.72 1.28
N ASP A 16 -0.04 11.84 2.23
CA ASP A 16 0.11 10.84 3.31
C ASP A 16 -1.19 10.71 4.13
N VAL A 17 -1.82 11.84 4.49
CA VAL A 17 -3.09 11.85 5.22
C VAL A 17 -4.21 11.23 4.39
N SER A 18 -4.29 11.59 3.10
CA SER A 18 -5.28 11.01 2.18
C SER A 18 -5.10 9.49 2.07
N TYR A 19 -3.86 9.01 1.94
CA TYR A 19 -3.55 7.59 1.86
C TYR A 19 -4.04 6.83 3.10
N LEU A 20 -3.72 7.33 4.30
CA LEU A 20 -4.15 6.71 5.56
C LEU A 20 -5.67 6.76 5.76
N ALA A 21 -6.33 7.83 5.33
CA ALA A 21 -7.78 7.93 5.38
C ALA A 21 -8.45 6.88 4.47
N CYS A 22 -7.93 6.69 3.26
CA CYS A 22 -8.41 5.67 2.34
C CYS A 22 -8.10 4.25 2.83
N ALA A 23 -6.92 4.02 3.41
CA ALA A 23 -6.58 2.72 3.99
C ALA A 23 -7.54 2.32 5.11
N ARG A 24 -7.84 3.25 6.02
CA ARG A 24 -8.85 3.05 7.07
C ARG A 24 -10.23 2.75 6.48
N TYR A 25 -10.63 3.46 5.42
CA TYR A 25 -11.88 3.18 4.72
C TYR A 25 -11.90 1.77 4.14
N ILE A 26 -10.83 1.35 3.47
CA ILE A 26 -10.69 0.01 2.89
C ILE A 26 -10.75 -1.06 3.97
N PHE A 27 -10.06 -0.89 5.10
CA PHE A 27 -10.14 -1.82 6.23
C PHE A 27 -11.58 -1.95 6.76
N ASN A 28 -12.33 -0.85 6.83
CA ASN A 28 -13.73 -0.88 7.29
C ASN A 28 -14.72 -1.43 6.25
N CYS A 29 -14.31 -1.61 4.99
CA CYS A 29 -15.15 -2.18 3.93
C CYS A 29 -15.07 -3.72 3.91
N GLU A 30 -15.42 -4.35 5.03
CA GLU A 30 -15.27 -5.79 5.24
C GLU A 30 -15.88 -6.62 4.09
N GLN A 31 -15.09 -7.62 3.63
CA GLN A 31 -15.42 -8.61 2.59
C GLN A 31 -15.64 -8.13 1.16
N ARG A 32 -15.51 -6.84 0.85
CA ARG A 32 -15.62 -6.34 -0.54
C ARG A 32 -14.29 -6.22 -1.26
N PHE A 33 -13.22 -6.04 -0.49
CA PHE A 33 -11.87 -5.82 -1.01
C PHE A 33 -10.88 -6.71 -0.28
N TYR A 34 -9.89 -7.20 -1.03
CA TYR A 34 -8.65 -7.70 -0.46
C TYR A 34 -7.63 -6.55 -0.49
N PRO A 35 -7.32 -5.90 0.66
CA PRO A 35 -6.49 -4.69 0.67
C PRO A 35 -5.05 -4.99 0.24
N GLN A 36 -4.52 -4.16 -0.65
CA GLN A 36 -3.16 -4.27 -1.18
C GLN A 36 -2.48 -2.90 -1.03
N PHE A 37 -1.59 -2.76 -0.04
CA PHE A 37 -0.99 -1.47 0.29
C PHE A 37 0.42 -1.35 -0.29
N ALA A 38 0.55 -0.60 -1.39
CA ALA A 38 1.85 -0.28 -1.96
C ALA A 38 2.52 0.87 -1.21
N THR A 39 3.66 0.62 -0.56
CA THR A 39 4.44 1.66 0.10
C THR A 39 5.88 1.22 0.36
N HIS A 40 6.81 2.16 0.36
CA HIS A 40 8.16 2.00 0.92
C HIS A 40 8.43 2.98 2.07
N ASN A 41 7.41 3.73 2.50
CA ASN A 41 7.48 4.64 3.62
C ASN A 41 7.21 3.87 4.92
N ALA A 42 8.22 3.79 5.78
CA ALA A 42 8.14 3.08 7.05
C ALA A 42 7.00 3.59 7.95
N GLN A 43 6.80 4.92 8.02
CA GLN A 43 5.74 5.50 8.84
C GLN A 43 4.35 5.07 8.35
N THR A 44 4.15 5.02 7.03
CA THR A 44 2.91 4.51 6.44
C THR A 44 2.73 3.02 6.74
N ALA A 45 3.77 2.20 6.57
CA ALA A 45 3.69 0.76 6.81
C ALA A 45 3.33 0.43 8.27
N ILE A 46 3.97 1.10 9.24
CA ILE A 46 3.63 0.92 10.66
C ILE A 46 2.21 1.42 10.96
N SER A 47 1.80 2.57 10.41
CA SER A 47 0.43 3.07 10.61
C SER A 47 -0.61 2.07 10.10
N LEU A 48 -0.35 1.39 8.98
CA LEU A 48 -1.22 0.36 8.45
C LEU A 48 -1.28 -0.88 9.35
N LEU A 49 -0.16 -1.28 9.95
CA LEU A 49 -0.12 -2.40 10.90
C LEU A 49 -0.93 -2.09 12.15
N GLU A 50 -0.79 -0.88 12.70
CA GLU A 50 -1.59 -0.42 13.84
C GLU A 50 -3.09 -0.39 13.49
N MET A 51 -3.45 0.13 12.32
CA MET A 51 -4.84 0.15 11.85
C MET A 51 -5.43 -1.25 11.64
N ALA A 52 -4.61 -2.21 11.19
CA ALA A 52 -5.05 -3.59 11.00
C ALA A 52 -5.26 -4.33 12.33
N SER A 53 -4.64 -3.87 13.42
CA SER A 53 -4.65 -4.58 14.72
C SER A 53 -4.21 -6.04 14.54
N ASP A 54 -5.09 -7.02 14.77
CA ASP A 54 -4.79 -8.45 14.59
C ASP A 54 -5.11 -8.99 13.19
N ARG A 55 -5.70 -8.16 12.31
CA ARG A 55 -6.05 -8.58 10.96
C ARG A 55 -4.81 -8.84 10.11
N ARG A 56 -4.87 -9.91 9.32
CA ARG A 56 -3.80 -10.31 8.38
C ARG A 56 -4.34 -10.63 6.99
N ASP A 57 -5.59 -10.25 6.72
CA ASP A 57 -6.28 -10.41 5.45
C ASP A 57 -5.95 -9.28 4.45
N PHE A 58 -4.68 -8.88 4.40
CA PHE A 58 -4.18 -7.87 3.48
C PHE A 58 -2.74 -8.19 3.07
N GLU A 59 -2.25 -7.56 2.00
CA GLU A 59 -0.83 -7.62 1.62
C GLU A 59 -0.23 -6.23 1.49
N PHE A 60 1.07 -6.14 1.75
CA PHE A 60 1.89 -5.02 1.30
C PHE A 60 2.37 -5.25 -0.13
N GLN A 61 2.71 -4.16 -0.81
CA GLN A 61 3.37 -4.22 -2.10
C GLN A 61 4.55 -3.27 -2.16
N ARG A 62 5.59 -3.68 -2.88
CA ARG A 62 6.77 -2.86 -3.14
C ARG A 62 7.33 -3.10 -4.53
N LEU A 63 8.15 -2.17 -5.00
CA LEU A 63 8.94 -2.34 -6.20
C LEU A 63 10.25 -3.07 -5.87
N HIS A 64 10.72 -3.90 -6.78
CA HIS A 64 12.05 -4.50 -6.69
C HIS A 64 13.12 -3.41 -6.65
N GLY A 65 14.10 -3.56 -5.76
CA GLY A 65 15.15 -2.55 -5.52
C GLY A 65 14.70 -1.36 -4.66
N MET A 66 13.46 -1.36 -4.17
CA MET A 66 12.96 -0.37 -3.21
C MET A 66 12.34 -1.04 -1.99
N GLY A 67 12.66 -0.51 -0.80
CA GLY A 67 12.04 -0.95 0.46
C GLY A 67 12.46 -2.33 0.95
N ASP A 68 13.52 -2.95 0.39
CA ASP A 68 13.99 -4.28 0.77
C ASP A 68 14.27 -4.38 2.29
N ALA A 69 15.10 -3.48 2.83
CA ALA A 69 15.45 -3.49 4.25
C ALA A 69 14.23 -3.32 5.18
N LEU A 70 13.27 -2.46 4.80
CA LEU A 70 12.04 -2.26 5.57
C LEU A 70 11.21 -3.54 5.62
N PHE A 71 10.95 -4.16 4.46
CA PHE A 71 10.10 -5.34 4.42
C PHE A 71 10.79 -6.61 4.90
N GLU A 72 12.11 -6.73 4.76
CA GLU A 72 12.86 -7.80 5.42
C GLU A 72 12.72 -7.71 6.95
N PHE A 73 12.82 -6.51 7.51
CA PHE A 73 12.60 -6.31 8.94
C PHE A 73 11.16 -6.67 9.34
N LEU A 74 10.16 -6.13 8.63
CA LEU A 74 8.76 -6.37 8.94
C LEU A 74 8.37 -7.84 8.83
N LEU A 75 8.82 -8.55 7.80
CA LEU A 75 8.52 -9.98 7.62
C LEU A 75 9.21 -10.86 8.68
N ARG A 76 10.36 -10.44 9.23
CA ARG A 76 10.99 -11.11 10.37
C ARG A 76 10.20 -10.91 11.66
N GLN A 77 9.69 -9.70 11.91
CA GLN A 77 8.91 -9.39 13.11
C GLN A 77 7.48 -9.95 13.05
N TYR A 78 6.89 -9.98 11.86
CA TYR A 78 5.52 -10.43 11.61
C TYR A 78 5.48 -11.44 10.46
N PRO A 79 5.78 -12.72 10.70
CA PRO A 79 5.89 -13.76 9.66
C PRO A 79 4.62 -14.02 8.84
N GLN A 80 3.48 -13.53 9.32
CA GLN A 80 2.15 -13.72 8.75
C GLN A 80 1.83 -12.65 7.70
N LEU A 81 2.60 -11.55 7.68
CA LEU A 81 2.45 -10.51 6.67
C LEU A 81 2.87 -11.05 5.31
N GLN A 82 2.16 -10.58 4.28
CA GLN A 82 2.49 -10.85 2.90
C GLN A 82 3.01 -9.57 2.25
N CYS A 83 4.07 -9.67 1.44
CA CYS A 83 4.58 -8.55 0.65
C CYS A 83 4.86 -9.00 -0.79
N ARG A 84 4.13 -8.43 -1.75
CA ARG A 84 4.32 -8.69 -3.19
C ARG A 84 5.36 -7.74 -3.76
N ILE A 85 6.28 -8.29 -4.55
CA ILE A 85 7.38 -7.55 -5.19
C ILE A 85 7.12 -7.43 -6.69
N TRP A 86 7.10 -6.20 -7.20
CA TRP A 86 6.92 -5.90 -8.62
C TRP A 86 8.25 -5.46 -9.27
N CYS A 87 8.64 -6.01 -10.43
CA CYS A 87 9.62 -5.36 -11.33
C CYS A 87 8.89 -4.89 -12.59
N ALA A 88 9.45 -3.83 -13.17
CA ALA A 88 9.06 -3.33 -14.48
C ALA A 88 9.30 -4.33 -15.64
N ALA A 89 10.23 -5.30 -15.50
CA ALA A 89 10.61 -6.18 -16.61
C ALA A 89 9.61 -7.29 -16.97
N TYR A 90 8.62 -7.59 -16.12
CA TYR A 90 7.70 -8.72 -16.31
C TYR A 90 6.22 -8.35 -16.39
N TRP A 91 5.89 -7.07 -16.61
CA TRP A 91 4.52 -6.56 -16.69
C TRP A 91 3.70 -7.02 -17.92
N LYS A 92 4.26 -7.88 -18.80
CA LYS A 92 3.53 -8.44 -19.97
C LYS A 92 2.88 -9.80 -19.75
N MET A 93 3.07 -10.49 -18.62
CA MET A 93 2.45 -11.81 -18.39
C MET A 93 1.25 -11.66 -17.46
N GLY A 94 0.08 -11.51 -18.07
CA GLY A 94 -1.17 -11.11 -17.44
C GLY A 94 -1.55 -11.90 -16.19
N GLN A 95 -1.76 -11.17 -15.10
CA GLN A 95 -2.83 -11.42 -14.14
C GLN A 95 -3.27 -10.09 -13.54
N ILE A 96 -4.42 -9.58 -13.98
CA ILE A 96 -5.13 -8.49 -13.31
C ILE A 96 -5.95 -9.15 -12.20
N ARG A 97 -5.48 -9.07 -10.97
CA ARG A 97 -6.35 -9.12 -9.78
C ARG A 97 -6.52 -7.68 -9.32
N LEU A 98 -7.76 -7.29 -9.05
CA LEU A 98 -8.18 -5.91 -8.77
C LEU A 98 -7.12 -5.13 -7.98
N LEU A 99 -6.63 -4.09 -8.64
CA LEU A 99 -5.62 -3.18 -8.15
C LEU A 99 -6.36 -2.01 -7.47
N CYS A 100 -6.65 -2.13 -6.19
CA CYS A 100 -6.90 -0.93 -5.37
C CYS A 100 -5.53 -0.31 -5.05
N ILE A 101 -4.94 0.39 -6.02
CA ILE A 101 -3.94 1.43 -5.69
C ILE A 101 -4.74 2.59 -5.14
N VAL A 102 -4.56 2.85 -3.85
CA VAL A 102 -4.59 4.24 -3.36
C VAL A 102 -3.15 4.70 -3.24
#